data_AF-A0A498F5Q8-F1
#
_entry.id   AF-A0A498F5Q8-F1
#
_cell.length_a   1.000
_cell.length_b   1.000
_cell.length_c   1.000
_cell.angle_alpha   90.00
_cell.angle_beta   90.00
_cell.angle_gamma   90.00
#
_symmetry.space_group_name_H-M   'P 1'
#
loop_
_entity.id
_entity.type
_entity.pdbx_description
1 polymer ?
#
loop_
_entity_poly.entity_id
_entity_poly.type
_entity_poly.pdbx_seq_one_letter_code
_entity_poly.pdbx_strand_id
1 'polypeptide(L)'
;MTRGFRTRGLHAGQDPDPATGARAPPLYQTTSYVFEDADHAADLYALEADGDVYSRISNPTTRILEHRLAALEAGVDAVATASGMAAIDAITTVLASVGDNVVLSEDMYGGTASYFSKTTPRRGIEARTVETLDIDAYADAIDGDTAFVHVETVANPSLKTPD
;
A
#
# COMPACT_ATOMS: atom_id res chain seq x y z
N MET A 1 -5.90 -20.33 0.63
CA MET A 1 -4.44 -20.57 0.73
C MET A 1 -4.18 -21.86 1.47
N THR A 2 -3.33 -22.77 0.97
CA THR A 2 -3.17 -24.15 1.52
C THR A 2 -2.06 -24.30 2.57
N ARG A 3 -1.21 -23.28 2.78
CA ARG A 3 -0.08 -23.32 3.73
C ARG A 3 -0.32 -22.39 4.94
N GLY A 4 0.22 -22.77 6.11
CA GLY A 4 0.12 -21.98 7.35
C GLY A 4 0.89 -20.64 7.30
N PHE A 5 0.55 -19.71 8.21
CA PHE A 5 1.12 -18.35 8.25
C PHE A 5 2.66 -18.33 8.26
N ARG A 6 3.29 -19.11 9.15
CA ARG A 6 4.76 -19.18 9.25
C ARG A 6 5.43 -19.67 7.97
N THR A 7 4.82 -20.65 7.31
CA THR A 7 5.31 -21.18 6.02
C THR A 7 5.16 -20.14 4.91
N ARG A 8 4.04 -19.41 4.87
CA ARG A 8 3.85 -18.29 3.94
C ARG A 8 4.86 -17.16 4.20
N GLY A 9 5.10 -16.81 5.46
CA GLY A 9 6.06 -15.76 5.84
C GLY A 9 7.49 -16.05 5.40
N LEU A 10 7.86 -17.32 5.21
CA LEU A 10 9.17 -17.71 4.70
C LEU A 10 9.21 -17.93 3.18
N HIS A 11 8.11 -18.39 2.58
CA HIS A 11 8.14 -18.90 1.20
C HIS A 11 7.24 -18.18 0.20
N ALA A 12 6.25 -17.41 0.64
CA ALA A 12 5.39 -16.70 -0.30
C ALA A 12 6.20 -15.65 -1.09
N GLY A 13 5.80 -15.47 -2.35
CA GLY A 13 6.40 -14.51 -3.27
C GLY A 13 7.74 -14.90 -3.88
N GLN A 14 8.31 -16.08 -3.55
CA GLN A 14 9.61 -16.49 -4.06
C GLN A 14 9.69 -17.99 -4.38
N ASP A 15 10.42 -18.30 -5.44
CA ASP A 15 10.92 -19.63 -5.78
C ASP A 15 12.46 -19.57 -5.89
N PRO A 16 13.18 -20.72 -5.87
CA PRO A 16 14.62 -20.71 -6.15
C PRO A 16 14.92 -19.99 -7.46
N ASP A 17 15.99 -19.20 -7.47
CA ASP A 17 16.43 -18.50 -8.68
C ASP A 17 16.66 -19.51 -9.83
N PRO A 18 15.97 -19.39 -10.97
CA PRO A 18 16.10 -20.35 -12.06
C PRO A 18 17.48 -20.32 -12.73
N ALA A 19 18.23 -19.22 -12.63
CA ALA A 19 19.54 -19.09 -13.26
C ALA A 19 20.65 -19.82 -12.49
N THR A 20 20.60 -19.81 -11.16
CA THR A 20 21.69 -20.34 -10.29
C THR A 20 21.25 -21.40 -9.29
N GLY A 21 19.94 -21.54 -9.06
CA GLY A 21 19.38 -22.38 -7.99
C GLY A 21 19.45 -21.75 -6.60
N ALA A 22 19.84 -20.47 -6.47
CA ALA A 22 19.94 -19.80 -5.18
C ALA A 22 18.58 -19.76 -4.44
N ARG A 23 18.59 -20.11 -3.15
CA ARG A 23 17.38 -20.12 -2.32
C ARG A 23 17.07 -18.76 -1.68
N ALA A 24 18.11 -18.00 -1.36
CA ALA A 24 17.95 -16.62 -0.92
C ALA A 24 17.63 -15.74 -2.14
N PRO A 25 16.66 -14.82 -2.06
CA PRO A 25 16.37 -13.89 -3.15
C PRO A 25 17.61 -13.09 -3.56
N PRO A 26 17.90 -12.99 -4.87
CA PRO A 26 18.87 -12.04 -5.37
C PRO A 26 18.46 -10.59 -5.05
N LEU A 27 19.45 -9.72 -4.92
CA LEU A 27 19.26 -8.27 -4.82
C LEU A 27 19.36 -7.65 -6.21
N TYR A 28 18.22 -7.29 -6.79
CA TYR A 28 18.14 -6.61 -8.08
C TYR A 28 18.42 -5.11 -7.89
N GLN A 29 19.67 -4.77 -7.59
CA GLN A 29 20.15 -3.41 -7.42
C GLN A 29 20.41 -2.72 -8.78
N THR A 30 19.36 -2.66 -9.59
CA THR A 30 19.33 -1.99 -10.89
C THR A 30 18.17 -1.01 -10.92
N THR A 31 18.21 -0.05 -11.84
CA THR A 31 17.09 0.83 -12.15
C THR A 31 16.34 0.43 -13.41
N SER A 32 17.00 -0.26 -14.34
CA SER A 32 16.48 -0.52 -15.69
C SER A 32 16.67 -1.98 -16.07
N TYR A 33 15.84 -2.41 -17.02
CA TYR A 33 15.78 -3.77 -17.54
C TYR A 33 15.92 -3.73 -19.06
N VAL A 34 16.58 -4.75 -19.62
CA VAL A 34 16.83 -4.83 -21.06
C VAL A 34 15.61 -5.46 -21.73
N PHE A 35 15.12 -4.82 -22.79
CA PHE A 35 14.05 -5.38 -23.63
C PHE A 35 14.63 -6.36 -24.64
N GLU A 36 13.83 -7.35 -25.02
CA GLU A 36 14.21 -8.31 -26.06
C GLU A 36 14.32 -7.63 -27.43
N ASP A 37 13.33 -6.82 -27.77
CA ASP A 37 13.27 -5.98 -28.96
C ASP A 37 12.33 -4.76 -28.75
N ALA A 38 12.07 -4.01 -29.82
CA ALA A 38 11.25 -2.81 -29.76
C ALA A 38 9.75 -3.11 -29.61
N ASP A 39 9.27 -4.25 -30.12
CA ASP A 39 7.87 -4.64 -30.04
C ASP A 39 7.55 -5.07 -28.60
N HIS A 40 8.41 -5.88 -27.97
CA HIS A 40 8.28 -6.23 -26.55
C HIS A 40 8.26 -4.98 -25.65
N ALA A 41 9.12 -3.99 -25.92
CA ALA A 41 9.10 -2.74 -25.17
C ALA A 41 7.74 -2.02 -25.29
N ALA A 42 7.17 -1.96 -26.50
CA ALA A 42 5.86 -1.34 -26.73
C ALA A 42 4.75 -2.05 -25.95
N ASP A 43 4.73 -3.39 -25.97
CA ASP A 43 3.73 -4.21 -25.27
C ASP A 43 3.77 -3.98 -23.76
N LEU A 44 4.97 -3.89 -23.16
CA LEU A 44 5.14 -3.59 -21.72
C LEU A 44 4.59 -2.21 -21.35
N TYR A 45 4.87 -1.18 -22.16
CA TYR A 45 4.36 0.18 -21.90
C TYR A 45 2.86 0.32 -22.16
N ALA A 46 2.29 -0.52 -23.03
CA ALA A 46 0.86 -0.61 -23.29
C ALA A 46 0.10 -1.43 -22.23
N LEU A 47 0.80 -2.08 -21.30
CA LEU A 47 0.25 -3.03 -20.33
C LEU A 47 -0.38 -4.27 -21.02
N GLU A 48 0.14 -4.64 -22.19
CA GLU A 48 -0.28 -5.80 -22.98
C GLU A 48 0.62 -7.03 -22.71
N ALA A 49 1.76 -6.81 -22.04
CA ALA A 49 2.66 -7.85 -21.55
C ALA A 49 3.09 -7.58 -20.09
N ASP A 50 3.45 -8.65 -19.37
CA ASP A 50 4.02 -8.57 -18.02
C ASP A 50 5.54 -8.49 -18.07
N GLY A 51 6.12 -7.56 -17.31
CA GLY A 51 7.57 -7.46 -17.19
C GLY A 51 8.02 -6.20 -16.46
N ASP A 52 9.30 -6.19 -16.08
CA ASP A 52 9.90 -5.02 -15.44
C ASP A 52 10.45 -4.05 -16.48
N VAL A 53 10.12 -2.77 -16.32
CA VAL A 53 10.59 -1.68 -17.19
C VAL A 53 11.60 -0.81 -16.44
N TYR A 54 11.22 -0.35 -15.24
CA TYR A 54 12.02 0.57 -14.44
C TYR A 54 11.69 0.43 -12.95
N SER A 55 12.71 0.38 -12.10
CA SER A 55 12.59 0.08 -10.65
C SER A 55 11.77 1.08 -9.83
N ARG A 56 11.44 2.25 -10.38
CA ARG A 56 10.46 3.17 -9.75
C ARG A 56 9.03 2.62 -9.79
N ILE A 57 8.72 1.73 -10.75
CA ILE A 57 7.40 1.14 -10.96
C ILE A 57 7.36 -0.25 -10.34
N SER A 58 8.31 -1.11 -10.70
CA SER A 58 8.40 -2.50 -10.23
C SER A 58 9.86 -2.96 -10.19
N ASN A 59 10.18 -3.84 -9.24
CA ASN A 59 11.50 -4.45 -9.10
C ASN A 59 11.34 -5.87 -8.53
N PRO A 60 12.03 -6.91 -9.05
CA PRO A 60 11.84 -8.28 -8.59
C PRO A 60 12.07 -8.49 -7.10
N THR A 61 13.09 -7.84 -6.51
CA THR A 61 13.33 -7.94 -5.05
C THR A 61 12.15 -7.36 -4.27
N THR A 62 11.59 -6.25 -4.73
CA THR A 62 10.42 -5.60 -4.12
C THR A 62 9.13 -6.39 -4.34
N ARG A 63 8.90 -6.96 -5.54
CA ARG A 63 7.74 -7.81 -5.84
C ARG A 63 7.65 -9.02 -4.92
N ILE A 64 8.78 -9.60 -4.52
CA ILE A 64 8.82 -10.70 -3.54
C ILE A 64 8.22 -10.26 -2.19
N LEU A 65 8.57 -9.05 -1.72
CA LEU A 65 8.01 -8.49 -0.49
C LEU A 65 6.50 -8.25 -0.64
N GLU A 66 6.09 -7.64 -1.74
CA GLU A 66 4.68 -7.31 -2.03
C GLU A 66 3.80 -8.56 -2.06
N HIS A 67 4.17 -9.57 -2.86
CA HIS A 67 3.46 -10.85 -2.90
C HIS A 67 3.42 -11.55 -1.54
N ARG A 68 4.47 -11.41 -0.73
CA ARG A 68 4.50 -11.99 0.62
C ARG A 68 3.56 -11.27 1.56
N LEU A 69 3.52 -9.94 1.55
CA LEU A 69 2.58 -9.15 2.36
C LEU A 69 1.14 -9.46 1.96
N ALA A 70 0.84 -9.45 0.66
CA ALA A 70 -0.49 -9.82 0.15
C ALA A 70 -0.89 -11.23 0.61
N ALA A 71 0.04 -12.19 0.48
CA ALA A 71 -0.21 -13.54 0.94
C ALA A 71 -0.44 -13.61 2.44
N LEU A 72 0.24 -12.83 3.29
CA LEU A 72 0.08 -12.87 4.74
C LEU A 72 -1.24 -12.23 5.20
N GLU A 73 -1.60 -11.09 4.62
CA GLU A 73 -2.81 -10.30 4.93
C GLU A 73 -4.08 -10.83 4.24
N ALA A 74 -3.96 -11.90 3.46
CA ALA A 74 -5.05 -12.43 2.63
C ALA A 74 -5.61 -11.41 1.60
N GLY A 75 -4.77 -10.46 1.18
CA GLY A 75 -5.04 -9.53 0.09
C GLY A 75 -4.82 -10.16 -1.30
N VAL A 76 -5.29 -9.47 -2.34
CA VAL A 76 -5.11 -9.88 -3.74
C VAL A 76 -3.71 -9.53 -4.27
N ASP A 77 -3.16 -8.40 -3.84
CA ASP A 77 -1.79 -7.94 -4.13
C ASP A 77 -1.37 -6.88 -3.10
N ALA A 78 -0.13 -6.40 -3.17
CA ALA A 78 0.38 -5.28 -2.38
C ALA A 78 1.32 -4.39 -3.21
N VAL A 79 1.54 -3.17 -2.73
CA VAL A 79 2.52 -2.24 -3.29
C VAL A 79 3.40 -1.72 -2.16
N ALA A 80 4.71 -1.90 -2.29
CA ALA A 80 5.70 -1.38 -1.36
C ALA A 80 6.05 0.05 -1.75
N THR A 81 6.15 0.91 -0.74
CA THR A 81 6.52 2.32 -0.92
C THR A 81 7.75 2.64 -0.08
N ALA A 82 8.32 3.83 -0.30
CA ALA A 82 9.53 4.26 0.41
C ALA A 82 9.34 4.41 1.93
N SER A 83 8.10 4.55 2.42
CA SER A 83 7.78 4.68 3.86
C SER A 83 6.29 4.45 4.12
N GLY A 84 5.91 4.22 5.38
CA GLY A 84 4.49 4.15 5.76
C GLY A 84 3.70 5.42 5.38
N MET A 85 4.30 6.61 5.52
CA MET A 85 3.65 7.86 5.10
C MET A 85 3.46 7.95 3.59
N ALA A 86 4.37 7.39 2.80
CA ALA A 86 4.21 7.31 1.34
C ALA A 86 3.08 6.35 0.95
N ALA A 87 2.83 5.27 1.72
CA ALA A 87 1.67 4.42 1.51
C ALA A 87 0.35 5.18 1.80
N ILE A 88 0.28 5.93 2.91
CA ILE A 88 -0.89 6.77 3.24
C ILE A 88 -1.14 7.83 2.17
N ASP A 89 -0.10 8.54 1.71
CA ASP A 89 -0.25 9.57 0.68
C ASP A 89 -0.62 8.97 -0.69
N ALA A 90 -0.09 7.80 -1.05
CA ALA A 90 -0.47 7.11 -2.27
C ALA A 90 -1.94 6.70 -2.26
N ILE A 91 -2.43 6.07 -1.18
CA ILE A 91 -3.85 5.69 -1.04
C ILE A 91 -4.75 6.93 -1.08
N THR A 92 -4.39 7.97 -0.34
CA THR A 92 -5.15 9.23 -0.34
C THR A 92 -5.22 9.85 -1.74
N THR A 93 -4.11 9.81 -2.49
CA THR A 93 -4.05 10.33 -3.86
C THR A 93 -4.88 9.54 -4.85
N VAL A 94 -4.97 8.22 -4.66
CA VAL A 94 -5.74 7.34 -5.55
C VAL A 94 -7.24 7.43 -5.25
N LEU A 95 -7.62 7.57 -3.98
CA LEU A 95 -9.01 7.48 -3.56
C LEU A 95 -9.73 8.82 -3.41
N ALA A 96 -9.01 9.93 -3.16
CA ALA A 96 -9.61 11.23 -2.86
C ALA A 96 -9.18 12.33 -3.85
N SER A 97 -10.14 13.19 -4.17
CA SER A 97 -10.04 14.33 -5.08
C SER A 97 -10.39 15.65 -4.39
N VAL A 98 -10.20 16.77 -5.08
CA VAL A 98 -10.61 18.10 -4.59
C VAL A 98 -12.12 18.10 -4.35
N GLY A 99 -12.54 18.46 -3.14
CA GLY A 99 -13.94 18.49 -2.72
C GLY A 99 -14.33 17.29 -1.84
N ASP A 100 -13.58 16.19 -1.89
CA ASP A 100 -13.87 15.00 -1.08
C ASP A 100 -13.50 15.22 0.39
N ASN A 101 -14.05 14.36 1.25
CA ASN A 101 -13.66 14.26 2.65
C ASN A 101 -13.14 12.85 3.00
N VAL A 102 -12.36 12.77 4.09
CA VAL A 102 -11.93 11.51 4.71
C VAL A 102 -12.32 11.52 6.18
N VAL A 103 -12.78 10.38 6.69
CA VAL A 103 -13.15 10.22 8.10
C VAL A 103 -12.06 9.43 8.82
N LEU A 104 -11.60 9.92 9.97
CA LEU A 104 -10.41 9.42 10.65
C LEU A 104 -10.67 9.22 12.14
N SER A 105 -10.16 8.13 12.72
CA SER A 105 -10.13 7.96 14.19
C SER A 105 -9.27 9.03 14.87
N GLU A 106 -9.69 9.60 15.99
CA GLU A 106 -8.86 10.57 16.75
C GLU A 106 -7.53 9.98 17.21
N ASP A 107 -7.53 8.71 17.59
CA ASP A 107 -6.34 7.99 18.01
C ASP A 107 -5.63 7.38 16.80
N MET A 108 -4.54 8.01 16.40
CA MET A 108 -3.66 7.54 15.32
C MET A 108 -2.23 8.03 15.53
N TYR A 109 -1.30 7.52 14.74
CA TYR A 109 0.06 8.01 14.68
C TYR A 109 0.12 9.53 14.39
N GLY A 110 0.89 10.27 15.18
CA GLY A 110 0.94 11.74 15.08
C GLY A 110 1.42 12.29 13.72
N GLY A 111 2.20 11.51 12.96
CA GLY A 111 2.57 11.86 11.59
C GLY A 111 1.38 11.76 10.62
N THR A 112 0.53 10.75 10.80
CA THR A 112 -0.73 10.55 10.05
C THR A 112 -1.70 11.69 10.36
N ALA A 113 -1.88 12.02 11.65
CA ALA A 113 -2.71 13.14 12.07
C ALA A 113 -2.21 14.47 11.48
N SER A 114 -0.89 14.70 11.48
CA SER A 114 -0.29 15.90 10.87
C SER A 114 -0.47 15.94 9.35
N TYR A 115 -0.41 14.80 8.67
CA TYR A 115 -0.65 14.70 7.24
C TYR A 115 -2.08 15.13 6.89
N PHE A 116 -3.08 14.54 7.55
CA PHE A 116 -4.49 14.86 7.28
C PHE A 116 -4.92 16.25 7.77
N SER A 117 -4.36 16.76 8.86
CA SER A 117 -4.72 18.11 9.33
C SER A 117 -4.03 19.25 8.58
N LYS A 118 -2.88 19.00 7.91
CA LYS A 118 -2.05 20.07 7.31
C LYS A 118 -1.79 19.93 5.83
N THR A 119 -1.73 18.70 5.31
CA THR A 119 -1.33 18.43 3.92
C THR A 119 -2.54 18.21 3.03
N THR A 120 -3.49 17.36 3.43
CA THR A 120 -4.69 17.08 2.62
C THR A 120 -5.60 18.31 2.42
N PRO A 121 -5.76 19.27 3.37
CA PRO A 121 -6.58 20.45 3.12
C PRO A 121 -5.98 21.36 2.04
N ARG A 122 -4.65 21.37 1.87
CA ARG A 122 -3.98 22.09 0.79
C ARG A 122 -4.22 21.46 -0.58
N ARG A 123 -4.65 20.20 -0.61
CA ARG A 123 -5.09 19.47 -1.80
C ARG A 123 -6.60 19.54 -1.99
N GLY A 124 -7.31 20.33 -1.18
CA GLY A 124 -8.76 20.46 -1.24
C GLY A 124 -9.53 19.25 -0.70
N ILE A 125 -8.90 18.41 0.11
CA ILE A 125 -9.52 17.25 0.76
C ILE A 125 -9.75 17.58 2.23
N GLU A 126 -11.00 17.50 2.69
CA GLU A 126 -11.38 17.73 4.08
C GLU A 126 -11.02 16.51 4.94
N ALA A 127 -10.43 16.73 6.12
CA ALA A 127 -10.22 15.69 7.11
C ALA A 127 -11.24 15.87 8.26
N ARG A 128 -12.08 14.86 8.47
CA ARG A 128 -13.05 14.79 9.57
C ARG A 128 -12.55 13.79 10.58
N THR A 129 -12.37 14.21 11.81
CA THR A 129 -11.86 13.35 12.89
C THR A 129 -12.98 13.05 13.88
N VAL A 130 -13.09 11.78 14.28
CA VAL A 130 -14.15 11.27 15.15
C VAL A 130 -13.56 10.46 16.31
N GLU A 131 -14.25 10.45 17.46
CA GLU A 131 -13.82 9.68 18.63
C GLU A 131 -13.68 8.19 18.25
N THR A 132 -12.51 7.62 18.54
CA THR A 132 -12.06 6.33 17.98
C THR A 132 -13.03 5.17 18.22
N LEU A 133 -13.73 5.16 19.36
CA LEU A 133 -14.64 4.08 19.78
C LEU A 133 -16.13 4.43 19.62
N ASP A 134 -16.45 5.58 19.01
CA ASP A 134 -17.83 6.01 18.79
C ASP A 134 -18.26 5.71 17.35
N ILE A 135 -18.80 4.51 17.13
CA ILE A 135 -19.23 4.04 15.81
C ILE A 135 -20.32 4.93 15.18
N ASP A 136 -21.19 5.53 16.01
CA ASP A 136 -22.26 6.41 15.54
C ASP A 136 -21.66 7.71 15.00
N ALA A 137 -20.59 8.23 15.62
CA ALA A 137 -19.87 9.40 15.12
C ALA A 137 -19.24 9.17 13.74
N TYR A 138 -18.78 7.95 13.42
CA TYR A 138 -18.32 7.63 12.06
C TYR A 138 -19.49 7.69 11.07
N ALA A 139 -20.62 7.06 11.42
CA ALA A 139 -21.80 7.03 10.54
C ALA A 139 -22.33 8.44 10.25
N ASP A 140 -22.34 9.32 11.25
CA ASP A 140 -22.77 10.72 11.12
C ASP A 140 -21.79 11.57 10.30
N ALA A 141 -20.50 11.24 10.32
CA ALA A 141 -19.46 11.98 9.59
C ALA A 141 -19.32 11.56 8.12
N ILE A 142 -19.83 10.38 7.74
CA ILE A 142 -19.79 9.86 6.37
C ILE A 142 -20.92 10.47 5.53
N ASP A 143 -20.59 10.96 4.34
CA ASP A 143 -21.54 11.48 3.36
C ASP A 143 -21.24 10.97 1.93
N GLY A 144 -21.91 11.55 0.93
CA GLY A 144 -21.77 11.16 -0.47
C GLY A 144 -20.40 11.48 -1.10
N ASP A 145 -19.60 12.34 -0.46
CA ASP A 145 -18.28 12.78 -0.92
C ASP A 145 -17.15 12.19 -0.05
N THR A 146 -17.47 11.26 0.86
CA THR A 146 -16.45 10.58 1.69
C THR A 146 -15.68 9.55 0.86
N ALA A 147 -14.38 9.80 0.67
CA ALA A 147 -13.49 8.93 -0.10
C ALA A 147 -13.11 7.64 0.64
N PHE A 148 -12.78 7.73 1.93
CA PHE A 148 -12.47 6.57 2.77
C PHE A 148 -12.53 6.89 4.27
N VAL A 149 -12.58 5.81 5.07
CA VAL A 149 -12.41 5.84 6.53
C VAL A 149 -11.03 5.28 6.90
N HIS A 150 -10.32 5.94 7.80
CA HIS A 150 -9.04 5.47 8.32
C HIS A 150 -9.10 5.21 9.83
N VAL A 151 -8.62 4.03 10.22
CA VAL A 151 -8.49 3.58 11.61
C VAL A 151 -7.18 2.82 11.81
N GLU A 152 -6.59 2.91 12.99
CA GLU A 152 -5.48 2.04 13.43
C GLU A 152 -6.03 0.91 14.32
N THR A 153 -5.75 -0.35 13.97
CA THR A 153 -6.24 -1.52 14.74
C THR A 153 -5.72 -1.54 16.19
N VAL A 154 -4.53 -0.99 16.41
CA VAL A 154 -3.97 -0.68 17.72
C VAL A 154 -3.32 0.69 17.63
N ALA A 155 -4.01 1.71 18.13
CA ALA A 155 -3.56 3.09 18.00
C ALA A 155 -2.29 3.35 18.82
N ASN A 156 -1.35 4.09 18.24
CA ASN A 156 -0.12 4.51 18.93
C ASN A 156 -0.17 6.02 19.28
N PRO A 157 -0.04 6.44 20.55
CA PRO A 157 0.39 5.66 21.72
C PRO A 157 -0.74 5.22 22.67
N SER A 158 -2.00 5.54 22.38
CA SER A 158 -3.12 5.35 23.33
C SER A 158 -3.52 3.89 23.53
N LEU A 159 -3.10 2.99 22.63
CA LEU A 159 -3.46 1.57 22.62
C LEU A 159 -4.97 1.31 22.55
N LYS A 160 -5.76 2.30 22.09
CA LYS A 160 -7.17 2.07 21.78
C LYS A 160 -7.27 1.10 20.60
N THR A 161 -8.20 0.16 20.70
CA THR A 161 -8.47 -0.85 19.68
C THR A 161 -9.94 -0.73 19.27
N PRO A 162 -10.24 -0.18 18.09
CA PRO A 162 -11.57 -0.22 17.49
C PRO A 162 -12.08 -1.67 17.37
N ASP A 163 -13.40 -1.85 17.39
CA ASP A 163 -14.07 -3.16 17.37
C ASP A 163 -14.15 -3.81 15.98
#